data_AF-A0A941FKG4-F1
#
_entry.id   AF-A0A941FKG4-F1
#
_cell.length_a   1.000
_cell.length_b   1.000
_cell.length_c   1.000
_cell.angle_alpha   90.00
_cell.angle_beta   90.00
_cell.angle_gamma   90.00
#
_symmetry.space_group_name_H-M   'P 1'
#
loop_
_entity.id
_entity.type
_entity.pdbx_description
1 polymer ?
#
loop_
_entity_poly.entity_id
_entity_poly.type
_entity_poly.pdbx_seq_one_letter_code
_entity_poly.pdbx_strand_id
1 'polypeptide(L)' 'MAAIGVDKLFVIKFNLSFASLLPSDFIKQYVLGLQAKHLVVGFDFTFGKKLRGLLIICKNE' A
#
# COMPACT_ATOMS: atom_id res chain seq x y z
N MET A 1 13.82 11.77 -6.95
CA MET A 1 13.22 10.45 -7.30
C MET A 1 13.62 10.00 -8.70
N ALA A 2 13.48 10.82 -9.75
CA ALA A 2 13.94 10.45 -11.10
C ALA A 2 15.45 10.08 -11.14
N ALA A 3 16.30 10.79 -10.41
CA ALA A 3 17.74 10.50 -10.31
C ALA A 3 18.08 9.13 -9.68
N ILE A 4 17.12 8.47 -9.03
CA ILE A 4 17.27 7.10 -8.48
C ILE A 4 16.42 6.08 -9.24
N GLY A 5 15.93 6.43 -10.44
CA GLY A 5 15.21 5.51 -11.33
C GLY A 5 13.73 5.29 -10.98
N VAL A 6 13.09 6.17 -10.21
CA VAL A 6 11.64 6.06 -9.95
C VAL A 6 10.85 6.75 -11.06
N ASP A 7 10.06 5.97 -11.82
CA ASP A 7 9.23 6.47 -12.93
C ASP A 7 7.98 7.23 -12.47
N LYS A 8 7.35 6.79 -11.37
CA LYS A 8 6.10 7.34 -10.85
C LYS A 8 6.14 7.43 -9.33
N LEU A 9 5.74 8.57 -8.79
CA LEU A 9 5.59 8.81 -7.36
C LEU A 9 4.12 9.14 -7.05
N PHE A 10 3.52 8.41 -6.13
CA PHE A 10 2.18 8.69 -5.62
C PHE A 10 2.28 9.29 -4.23
N VAL A 11 1.73 10.49 -4.04
CA VAL A 11 1.65 11.15 -2.74
C VAL A 11 0.19 11.19 -2.32
N ILE A 12 -0.12 10.57 -1.19
CA ILE A 12 -1.49 10.46 -0.68
C ILE A 12 -1.59 11.28 0.60
N LYS A 13 -2.60 12.15 0.66
CA LYS A 13 -2.91 12.90 1.88
C LYS A 13 -3.54 11.94 2.89
N PHE A 14 -2.91 11.80 4.06
CA PHE A 14 -3.47 11.03 5.15
C PHE A 14 -4.63 11.80 5.81
N ASN A 15 -5.86 11.47 5.40
CA ASN A 15 -7.09 12.04 5.93
C ASN A 15 -7.97 10.94 6.56
N LEU A 16 -9.07 11.33 7.21
CA LEU A 16 -9.97 10.39 7.89
C LEU A 16 -10.52 9.31 6.95
N SER A 17 -10.82 9.65 5.70
CA SER A 17 -11.30 8.69 4.70
C SER A 17 -10.24 7.62 4.40
N PHE A 18 -8.99 8.04 4.16
CA PHE A 18 -7.87 7.14 3.92
C PHE A 18 -7.54 6.29 5.16
N ALA A 19 -7.49 6.92 6.34
CA ALA A 19 -7.26 6.24 7.61
C ALA A 19 -8.36 5.23 7.98
N SER A 20 -9.55 5.37 7.39
CA SER A 20 -10.70 4.49 7.63
C SER A 20 -10.79 3.30 6.68
N LEU A 21 -9.94 3.23 5.65
CA LEU A 21 -9.94 2.12 4.69
C LEU A 21 -9.70 0.79 5.37
N LEU A 22 -10.49 -0.24 5.05
CA LEU A 22 -10.15 -1.59 5.48
C LEU A 22 -8.87 -2.05 4.79
N PRO A 23 -8.08 -2.95 5.40
CA PRO A 23 -6.90 -3.51 4.75
C PRO A 23 -7.19 -4.07 3.34
N SER A 24 -8.31 -4.75 3.15
CA SER A 24 -8.74 -5.27 1.84
C SER A 24 -8.94 -4.17 0.81
N ASP A 25 -9.51 -3.04 1.21
CA ASP A 25 -9.79 -1.92 0.30
C ASP A 25 -8.51 -1.20 -0.08
N PHE A 26 -7.57 -1.07 0.87
CA PHE A 26 -6.24 -0.56 0.58
C PHE A 26 -5.51 -1.42 -0.46
N ILE A 27 -5.50 -2.75 -0.30
CA ILE A 27 -4.86 -3.67 -1.26
C ILE A 27 -5.51 -3.58 -2.63
N LYS A 28 -6.86 -3.63 -2.69
CA LYS A 28 -7.59 -3.54 -3.96
C LYS A 28 -7.27 -2.24 -4.70
N GLN A 29 -7.30 -1.11 -4.01
CA GLN A 29 -7.16 0.20 -4.65
C GLN A 29 -5.70 0.53 -4.99
N TYR A 30 -4.77 0.30 -4.05
CA TYR A 30 -3.42 0.84 -4.14
C TYR A 30 -2.36 -0.19 -4.51
N VAL A 31 -2.66 -1.49 -4.48
CA VAL A 31 -1.72 -2.54 -4.91
C VAL A 31 -2.21 -3.18 -6.21
N LEU A 32 -3.41 -3.76 -6.17
CA LEU A 32 -4.01 -4.42 -7.35
C LEU A 32 -4.44 -3.41 -8.41
N GLY A 33 -5.01 -2.27 -8.00
CA GLY A 33 -5.37 -1.18 -8.92
C GLY A 33 -4.16 -0.57 -9.65
N LEU A 34 -2.97 -0.65 -9.05
CA LEU A 34 -1.71 -0.26 -9.71
C LEU A 34 -1.09 -1.39 -10.53
N GLN A 35 -1.70 -2.58 -10.53
CA GLN A 35 -1.19 -3.79 -11.20
C GLN A 35 0.24 -4.14 -10.77
N ALA A 36 0.56 -3.93 -9.49
CA ALA A 36 1.88 -4.24 -8.95
C ALA A 36 2.13 -5.75 -8.99
N LYS A 37 3.21 -6.17 -9.66
CA LYS A 37 3.66 -7.59 -9.70
C LYS A 37 4.55 -7.96 -8.52
N HIS A 38 5.36 -7.00 -8.06
CA HIS A 38 6.26 -7.16 -6.94
C HIS A 38 6.09 -5.95 -6.01
N LEU A 39 6.01 -6.22 -4.71
CA LEU A 39 5.87 -5.22 -3.67
C LEU A 39 7.07 -5.31 -2.73
N VAL A 40 7.78 -4.20 -2.55
CA VAL A 40 8.92 -4.08 -1.63
C VAL A 40 8.60 -3.02 -0.59
N VAL A 41 8.76 -3.38 0.67
CA VAL A 41 8.26 -2.64 1.85
C VAL A 41 9.08 -3.04 3.07
N GLY A 42 9.15 -2.15 4.07
CA GLY A 42 9.82 -2.42 5.34
C GLY A 42 9.11 -3.52 6.15
N PHE A 43 9.85 -4.16 7.07
CA PHE A 43 9.33 -5.22 7.93
C PHE A 43 8.22 -4.74 8.89
N ASP A 44 8.20 -3.44 9.17
CA ASP A 44 7.28 -2.72 10.06
C ASP A 44 6.13 -2.03 9.31
N PHE A 45 5.99 -2.28 8.00
CA PHE A 45 4.94 -1.66 7.21
C PHE A 45 3.55 -2.17 7.60
N THR A 46 2.69 -1.24 8.03
CA THR A 46 1.29 -1.48 8.37
C THR A 46 0.37 -0.53 7.62
N PHE A 47 -0.86 -0.95 7.36
CA PHE A 47 -1.83 -0.17 6.60
C PHE A 47 -3.27 -0.45 7.02
N GLY A 48 -4.20 0.33 6.48
CA GLY A 48 -5.63 0.21 6.76
C GLY A 48 -6.02 0.64 8.18
N LYS A 49 -7.32 0.57 8.44
CA LYS A 49 -7.97 1.11 9.63
C LYS A 49 -7.42 0.47 10.89
N LYS A 50 -6.93 1.33 11.79
CA LYS A 50 -6.28 0.96 13.05
C LYS A 50 -5.02 0.10 12.86
N LEU A 51 -4.29 0.28 11.74
CA LEU A 51 -3.03 -0.43 11.45
C LEU A 51 -3.17 -1.97 11.42
N ARG A 52 -4.35 -2.45 11.03
CA ARG A 52 -4.67 -3.90 11.05
C ARG A 52 -4.25 -4.66 9.80
N GLY A 53 -3.73 -3.96 8.79
CA GLY A 53 -3.15 -4.57 7.59
C GLY A 53 -1.68 -4.88 7.82
N LEU A 54 -1.31 -6.15 7.61
CA LEU A 54 0.07 -6.63 7.61
C LEU A 54 0.32 -7.42 6.33
N LEU A 55 1.54 -7.35 5.80
CA LEU A 55 1.87 -7.93 4.49
C LEU A 55 1.79 -9.45 4.41
N ILE A 56 1.84 -10.15 5.55
CA ILE A 56 1.65 -11.61 5.59
C ILE A 56 0.28 -12.00 5.00
N ILE A 57 -0.70 -11.09 5.03
CA ILE A 57 -2.04 -11.28 4.47
C ILE A 57 -2.02 -11.25 2.91
N CYS A 58 -0.95 -10.73 2.29
CA CYS A 58 -0.78 -10.65 0.84
C CYS A 58 0.11 -11.75 0.26
N LYS A 59 0.28 -12.87 0.97
CA LYS A 59 1.00 -14.04 0.45
C LYS A 59 0.02 -14.90 -0.34
N ASN A 60 -0.17 -14.56 -1.61
CA ASN A 60 -0.80 -15.45 -2.58
C ASN A 60 0.32 -16.00 -3.46
N GLU A 61 0.40 -17.33 -3.54
CA GLU A 61 1.21 -18.06 -4.51
C GLU A 61 0.78 -17.73 -5.95
#